data_AF-A0A7S3SIJ3-F1
#
_entry.id   AF-A0A7S3SIJ3-F1
#
_cell.length_a   1.000
_cell.length_b   1.000
_cell.length_c   1.000
_cell.angle_alpha   90.00
_cell.angle_beta   90.00
_cell.angle_gamma   90.00
#
_symmetry.space_group_name_H-M   'P 1'
#
loop_
_entity.id
_entity.type
_entity.pdbx_description
1 polymer ?
#
loop_
_entity_poly.entity_id
_entity_poly.type
_entity_poly.pdbx_seq_one_letter_code
_entity_poly.pdbx_strand_id
1 'polypeptide(L)'
;MAGQSLMSLQTCGGTGALRLGFGLLRAACRTTVLVPDPTWASHEFILATEGMSVQTYRYFDGQSCRLDLAGMCEDLQNAPEGSVVLLHASGHNPTGCDPSHEQWRTICDTIEQREHFAFFDLAYQGLTSGDFDADAWSVRHFARRGTLEMAVAQSFSKNMGLYSERVGTLSIVCSD
;
A
#
# COMPACT_ATOMS: atom_id res chain seq x y z
N MET A 1 1.54 -15.20 16.80
CA MET A 1 0.35 -14.77 16.06
C MET A 1 -0.46 -16.03 15.80
N ALA A 2 -1.53 -16.24 16.56
CA ALA A 2 -2.47 -17.34 16.31
C ALA A 2 -3.65 -16.71 15.57
N GLY A 3 -4.08 -17.26 14.43
CA GLY A 3 -5.20 -16.71 13.65
C GLY A 3 -4.82 -15.93 12.38
N GLN A 4 -3.56 -15.99 11.92
CA GLN A 4 -3.13 -15.35 10.67
C GLN A 4 -2.18 -16.24 9.88
N SER A 5 -2.39 -16.29 8.57
CA SER A 5 -1.51 -16.96 7.60
C SER A 5 -0.85 -15.96 6.67
N LEU A 6 0.40 -16.25 6.27
CA LEU A 6 1.17 -15.47 5.30
C LEU A 6 1.42 -16.33 4.07
N MET A 7 0.96 -15.87 2.91
CA MET A 7 1.30 -16.44 1.62
C MET A 7 2.21 -15.47 0.86
N SER A 8 3.27 -15.99 0.25
CA SER A 8 4.18 -15.19 -0.58
C SER A 8 4.45 -15.88 -1.91
N LEU A 9 4.48 -15.07 -2.97
CA LEU A 9 4.70 -15.51 -4.35
C LEU A 9 5.73 -14.61 -5.01
N GLN A 10 6.67 -15.19 -5.77
CA GLN A 10 7.56 -14.43 -6.63
C GLN A 10 6.78 -13.83 -7.80
N THR A 11 7.12 -12.60 -8.19
CA THR A 11 6.46 -11.86 -9.27
C THR A 11 7.48 -11.13 -10.15
N CYS A 12 7.03 -10.67 -11.32
CA CYS A 12 7.83 -9.86 -12.24
C CYS A 12 7.99 -8.40 -11.74
N GLY A 13 8.77 -8.22 -10.67
CA GLY A 13 8.97 -6.96 -9.97
C GLY A 13 7.72 -6.47 -9.25
N GLY A 14 7.82 -5.28 -8.63
CA GLY A 14 6.68 -4.66 -7.93
C GLY A 14 5.44 -4.48 -8.82
N THR A 15 5.61 -4.13 -10.09
CA THR A 15 4.51 -4.04 -11.06
C THR A 15 3.76 -5.35 -11.24
N GLY A 16 4.50 -6.48 -11.34
CA GLY A 16 3.89 -7.80 -11.41
C GLY A 16 3.13 -8.17 -10.13
N ALA A 17 3.66 -7.78 -8.97
CA ALA A 17 2.98 -7.98 -7.68
C ALA A 17 1.70 -7.15 -7.56
N LEU A 18 1.72 -5.87 -7.91
CA LEU A 18 0.54 -5.01 -7.91
C LEU A 18 -0.54 -5.57 -8.84
N ARG A 19 -0.17 -5.92 -10.07
CA ARG A 19 -1.10 -6.48 -11.05
C ARG A 19 -1.75 -7.77 -10.56
N LEU A 20 -0.95 -8.72 -10.08
CA LEU A 20 -1.47 -9.99 -9.54
C LEU A 20 -2.35 -9.76 -8.32
N GLY A 21 -1.93 -8.89 -7.39
CA GLY A 21 -2.69 -8.59 -6.18
C GLY A 21 -4.05 -7.96 -6.47
N PHE A 22 -4.11 -6.97 -7.37
CA PHE A 22 -5.39 -6.36 -7.76
C PHE A 22 -6.29 -7.34 -8.52
N GLY A 23 -5.72 -8.20 -9.38
CA GLY A 23 -6.48 -9.26 -10.04
C GLY A 23 -7.10 -10.25 -9.04
N LEU A 24 -6.36 -10.64 -8.00
CA LEU A 24 -6.86 -11.48 -6.91
C LEU A 24 -7.97 -10.79 -6.10
N LEU A 25 -7.76 -9.52 -5.72
CA LEU A 25 -8.76 -8.74 -4.98
C LEU A 25 -10.05 -8.55 -5.79
N ARG A 26 -9.93 -8.30 -7.09
CA ARG A 26 -11.08 -8.27 -8.00
C ARG A 26 -11.82 -9.59 -8.04
N ALA A 27 -11.11 -10.71 -8.15
CA ALA A 27 -11.71 -12.04 -8.15
C ALA A 27 -12.42 -12.34 -6.82
N ALA A 28 -11.94 -11.74 -5.72
CA ALA A 28 -12.58 -11.73 -4.40
C ALA A 28 -13.65 -10.62 -4.22
N CYS A 29 -14.14 -10.04 -5.32
CA CYS A 29 -15.18 -9.00 -5.34
C CYS A 29 -14.83 -7.67 -4.65
N ARG A 30 -13.55 -7.40 -4.36
CA ARG A 30 -13.07 -6.08 -3.93
C ARG A 30 -12.67 -5.27 -5.17
N THR A 31 -13.55 -4.38 -5.62
CA THR A 31 -13.41 -3.70 -6.92
C THR A 31 -13.03 -2.22 -6.82
N THR A 32 -13.24 -1.58 -5.67
CA THR A 32 -12.89 -0.17 -5.44
C THR A 32 -11.51 -0.04 -4.81
N VAL A 33 -10.66 0.78 -5.42
CA VAL A 33 -9.31 1.11 -4.93
C VAL A 33 -9.20 2.61 -4.69
N LEU A 34 -8.74 2.96 -3.50
CA LEU A 34 -8.42 4.30 -3.05
C LEU A 34 -6.91 4.52 -3.23
N VAL A 35 -6.54 5.55 -3.98
CA VAL A 35 -5.16 5.85 -4.38
C VAL A 35 -4.78 7.26 -3.90
N PRO A 36 -3.56 7.51 -3.38
CA PRO A 36 -3.19 8.85 -2.92
C PRO A 36 -3.18 9.84 -4.07
N ASP A 37 -3.57 11.08 -3.80
CA ASP A 37 -3.38 12.20 -4.72
C ASP A 37 -2.20 13.08 -4.28
N PRO A 38 -1.08 13.12 -5.05
CA PRO A 38 -0.77 12.35 -6.27
C PRO A 38 -0.18 10.96 -5.96
N THR A 39 0.03 10.13 -6.98
CA THR A 39 0.65 8.79 -6.88
C THR A 39 1.63 8.49 -8.04
N TRP A 40 2.28 7.32 -8.01
CA TRP A 40 3.09 6.84 -9.14
C TRP A 40 2.20 6.59 -10.36
N ALA A 41 2.48 7.27 -11.47
CA ALA A 41 1.64 7.27 -12.68
C ALA A 41 1.25 5.87 -13.22
N SER A 42 2.05 4.83 -12.97
CA SER A 42 1.70 3.48 -13.42
C SER A 42 0.60 2.81 -12.61
N HIS A 43 0.25 3.30 -11.41
CA HIS A 43 -0.86 2.77 -10.64
C HIS A 43 -2.17 2.83 -11.41
N GLU A 44 -2.49 3.96 -12.04
CA GLU A 44 -3.71 4.11 -12.83
C GLU A 44 -3.77 3.11 -13.99
N PHE A 45 -2.67 2.90 -14.71
CA PHE A 45 -2.62 1.94 -15.82
C PHE A 45 -2.79 0.49 -15.35
N ILE A 46 -2.18 0.12 -14.22
CA ILE A 46 -2.32 -1.22 -13.64
C ILE A 46 -3.78 -1.45 -13.21
N LEU A 47 -4.36 -0.49 -12.48
CA LEU A 47 -5.73 -0.56 -12.00
C LEU A 47 -6.75 -0.64 -13.14
N ALA A 48 -6.56 0.16 -14.20
CA ALA A 48 -7.38 0.12 -15.40
C ALA A 48 -7.27 -1.24 -16.12
N THR A 49 -6.07 -1.81 -16.21
CA THR A 49 -5.84 -3.13 -16.82
C THR A 49 -6.59 -4.24 -16.07
N GLU A 50 -6.58 -4.16 -14.73
CA GLU A 50 -7.33 -5.10 -13.88
C GLU A 50 -8.81 -4.69 -13.75
N GLY A 51 -9.27 -3.62 -14.41
CA GLY A 51 -10.67 -3.18 -14.43
C GLY A 51 -11.20 -2.63 -13.10
N MET A 52 -10.31 -2.23 -12.18
CA MET A 52 -10.68 -1.69 -10.87
C MET A 52 -11.38 -0.33 -10.99
N SER A 53 -12.31 -0.06 -10.08
CA SER A 53 -12.88 1.28 -9.90
C SER A 53 -11.93 2.10 -9.04
N VAL A 54 -11.39 3.19 -9.59
CA VAL A 54 -10.39 4.01 -8.91
C VAL A 54 -11.07 5.24 -8.31
N GLN A 55 -10.77 5.49 -7.05
CA GLN A 55 -11.06 6.73 -6.33
C GLN A 55 -9.75 7.25 -5.75
N THR A 56 -9.69 8.55 -5.47
CA THR A 56 -8.51 9.17 -4.86
C THR A 56 -8.81 9.58 -3.42
N TYR A 57 -7.75 9.67 -2.60
CA TYR A 57 -7.81 10.29 -1.29
C TYR A 57 -6.71 11.35 -1.19
N ARG A 58 -6.99 12.45 -0.48
CA ARG A 58 -6.02 13.52 -0.25
C ARG A 58 -4.78 12.98 0.45
N TYR A 59 -3.60 13.33 -0.05
CA TYR A 59 -2.33 12.88 0.52
C TYR A 59 -1.37 14.04 0.77
N PHE A 60 -1.04 14.82 -0.26
CA PHE A 60 -0.01 15.86 -0.16
C PHE A 60 -0.60 17.26 -0.26
N ASP A 61 -0.37 18.09 0.75
CA ASP A 61 -0.67 19.52 0.70
C ASP A 61 0.49 20.27 0.04
N GLY A 62 0.24 20.77 -1.16
CA GLY A 62 1.23 21.55 -1.93
C GLY A 62 1.59 22.90 -1.33
N GLN A 63 0.81 23.44 -0.39
CA GLN A 63 1.16 24.69 0.30
C GLN A 63 2.13 24.45 1.45
N SER A 64 1.84 23.46 2.30
CA SER A 64 2.71 23.13 3.45
C SER A 64 3.84 22.17 3.11
N CYS A 65 3.79 21.53 1.94
CA CYS A 65 4.68 20.44 1.51
C CYS A 65 4.71 19.29 2.52
N ARG A 66 3.55 18.95 3.09
CA ARG A 66 3.39 17.89 4.10
C ARG A 66 2.21 16.98 3.76
N LEU A 67 2.11 15.89 4.50
CA LEU A 67 0.96 15.01 4.48
C LEU A 67 -0.28 15.76 4.98
N ASP A 68 -1.34 15.81 4.17
CA ASP A 68 -2.68 16.20 4.59
C ASP A 68 -3.36 15.02 5.30
N LEU A 69 -2.94 14.75 6.54
CA LEU A 69 -3.48 13.64 7.33
C LEU A 69 -4.98 13.78 7.58
N ALA A 70 -5.45 15.01 7.83
CA ALA A 70 -6.85 15.26 8.13
C ALA A 70 -7.72 14.96 6.91
N GLY A 71 -7.34 15.47 5.73
CA GLY A 71 -8.03 15.18 4.49
C GLY A 71 -7.96 13.70 4.10
N MET A 72 -6.79 13.07 4.27
CA MET A 72 -6.64 11.62 4.08
C MET A 72 -7.64 10.83 4.93
N CYS A 73 -7.68 11.07 6.24
CA CYS A 73 -8.58 10.35 7.14
C CYS A 73 -10.06 10.63 6.82
N GLU A 74 -10.43 11.87 6.49
CA GLU A 74 -11.80 12.22 6.07
C GLU A 74 -12.22 11.45 4.81
N ASP A 75 -11.36 11.40 3.79
CA ASP A 75 -11.67 10.70 2.54
C ASP A 75 -11.79 9.18 2.75
N LEU A 76 -10.89 8.59 3.53
CA LEU A 76 -10.96 7.17 3.89
C LEU A 76 -12.23 6.85 4.70
N GLN A 77 -12.63 7.72 5.64
CA GLN A 77 -13.87 7.54 6.41
C GLN A 77 -15.14 7.64 5.54
N ASN A 78 -15.11 8.44 4.48
CA ASN A 78 -16.26 8.63 3.60
C ASN A 78 -16.32 7.62 2.45
N ALA A 79 -15.24 6.88 2.20
CA ALA A 79 -15.18 5.87 1.16
C ALA A 79 -16.06 4.64 1.46
N PRO A 80 -16.48 3.87 0.43
CA PRO A 80 -17.22 2.63 0.64
C PRO A 80 -16.46 1.67 1.56
N GLU A 81 -17.14 1.13 2.56
CA GLU A 81 -16.59 0.13 3.50
C GLU A 81 -15.99 -1.06 2.74
N GLY A 82 -14.89 -1.63 3.23
CA GLY A 82 -14.24 -2.73 2.53
C GLY A 82 -13.45 -2.38 1.26
N SER A 83 -13.32 -1.09 0.91
CA SER A 83 -12.45 -0.63 -0.18
C SER A 83 -10.98 -1.03 0.02
N VAL A 84 -10.23 -1.15 -1.07
CA VAL A 84 -8.78 -1.38 -1.04
C VAL A 84 -8.06 -0.03 -0.95
N VAL A 85 -7.19 0.16 0.04
CA VAL A 85 -6.37 1.38 0.17
C VAL A 85 -4.96 1.07 -0.29
N LEU A 86 -4.54 1.70 -1.39
CA LEU A 86 -3.17 1.58 -1.90
C LEU A 86 -2.25 2.54 -1.12
N LEU A 87 -1.29 1.98 -0.40
CA LEU A 87 -0.38 2.73 0.47
C LEU A 87 1.07 2.58 0.00
N HIS A 88 1.82 3.67 -0.05
CA HIS A 88 3.27 3.57 -0.22
C HIS A 88 3.89 3.33 1.16
N ALA A 89 4.60 2.21 1.33
CA ALA A 89 5.13 1.82 2.64
C ALA A 89 6.19 2.80 3.16
N SER A 90 7.07 3.26 2.26
CA SER A 90 8.08 4.29 2.44
C SER A 90 8.52 4.86 1.09
N GLY A 91 9.09 6.07 1.07
CA GLY A 91 9.57 6.72 -0.14
C GLY A 91 8.45 7.01 -1.12
N HIS A 92 7.39 7.69 -0.65
CA HIS A 92 6.23 8.01 -1.48
C HIS A 92 6.64 8.61 -2.82
N ASN A 93 6.11 8.07 -3.92
CA ASN A 93 6.39 8.52 -5.28
C ASN A 93 5.11 9.13 -5.83
N PRO A 94 5.08 10.44 -6.18
CA PRO A 94 6.25 11.28 -6.51
C PRO A 94 6.75 12.23 -5.41
N THR A 95 6.04 12.36 -4.29
CA THR A 95 6.22 13.52 -3.38
C THR A 95 7.40 13.40 -2.42
N GLY A 96 7.86 12.19 -2.11
CA GLY A 96 8.85 11.90 -1.06
C GLY A 96 8.35 12.19 0.36
N CYS A 97 7.07 12.52 0.55
CA CYS A 97 6.50 12.86 1.84
C CYS A 97 5.91 11.61 2.50
N ASP A 98 6.59 11.05 3.49
CA ASP A 98 6.12 9.87 4.22
C ASP A 98 5.46 10.23 5.57
N PRO A 99 4.41 9.50 5.99
CA PRO A 99 3.81 9.69 7.32
C PRO A 99 4.78 9.33 8.45
N SER A 100 4.69 10.05 9.57
CA SER A 100 5.36 9.66 10.82
C SER A 100 4.73 8.39 11.41
N HIS A 101 5.40 7.75 12.36
CA HIS A 101 4.83 6.58 13.06
C HIS A 101 3.50 6.89 13.77
N GLU A 102 3.32 8.11 14.28
CA GLU A 102 2.06 8.52 14.91
C GLU A 102 0.96 8.67 13.86
N GLN A 103 1.27 9.28 12.72
CA GLN A 103 0.34 9.42 11.60
C GLN A 103 -0.05 8.05 11.04
N TRP A 104 0.90 7.13 10.88
CA TRP A 104 0.63 5.75 10.46
C TRP A 104 -0.31 5.00 11.41
N ARG A 105 -0.22 5.24 12.73
CA ARG A 105 -1.18 4.66 13.70
C ARG A 105 -2.59 5.18 13.41
N THR A 106 -2.75 6.48 13.24
CA THR A 106 -4.05 7.09 12.89
C THR A 106 -4.61 6.55 11.57
N ILE A 107 -3.75 6.39 10.55
CA ILE A 107 -4.14 5.80 9.27
C ILE A 107 -4.59 4.34 9.47
N CYS A 108 -3.83 3.54 10.23
CA CYS A 108 -4.19 2.16 10.54
C CYS A 108 -5.54 2.06 11.25
N ASP A 109 -5.76 2.90 12.28
CA ASP A 109 -7.02 2.93 13.02
C ASP A 109 -8.20 3.28 12.10
N THR A 110 -8.00 4.19 11.15
CA THR A 110 -9.04 4.57 10.16
C THR A 110 -9.37 3.41 9.21
N ILE A 111 -8.34 2.72 8.71
CA ILE A 111 -8.49 1.56 7.82
C ILE A 111 -9.21 0.42 8.53
N GLU A 112 -8.88 0.16 9.80
CA GLU A 112 -9.57 -0.83 10.64
C GLU A 112 -11.03 -0.49 10.87
N GLN A 113 -11.33 0.75 11.25
CA GLN A 113 -12.71 1.17 11.54
C GLN A 113 -13.65 1.08 10.33
N ARG A 114 -13.10 1.13 9.11
CA ARG A 114 -13.83 1.05 7.84
C ARG A 114 -13.68 -0.31 7.14
N GLU A 115 -13.10 -1.28 7.84
CA GLU A 115 -12.84 -2.64 7.35
C GLU A 115 -12.13 -2.66 5.99
N HIS A 116 -11.31 -1.64 5.72
CA HIS A 116 -10.60 -1.48 4.46
C HIS A 116 -9.47 -2.49 4.34
N PHE A 117 -9.20 -2.93 3.11
CA PHE A 117 -8.08 -3.81 2.81
C PHE A 117 -6.82 -2.97 2.53
N ALA A 118 -5.77 -3.13 3.34
CA ALA A 118 -4.52 -2.41 3.12
C ALA A 118 -3.65 -3.10 2.06
N PHE A 119 -3.28 -2.38 0.99
CA PHE A 119 -2.35 -2.88 -0.03
C PHE A 119 -1.13 -1.97 -0.10
N PHE A 120 0.01 -2.44 0.40
CA PHE A 120 1.27 -1.70 0.39
C PHE A 120 2.05 -1.89 -0.92
N ASP A 121 2.51 -0.80 -1.52
CA ASP A 121 3.63 -0.76 -2.46
C ASP A 121 4.93 -0.45 -1.71
N LEU A 122 5.88 -1.40 -1.72
CA LEU A 122 7.17 -1.32 -1.04
C LEU A 122 8.30 -1.46 -2.08
N ALA A 123 8.58 -0.37 -2.80
CA ALA A 123 9.59 -0.35 -3.85
C ALA A 123 10.97 0.20 -3.44
N TYR A 124 11.04 0.91 -2.29
CA TYR A 124 12.20 1.70 -1.88
C TYR A 124 12.78 1.30 -0.51
N GLN A 125 12.44 0.12 0.00
CA GLN A 125 12.91 -0.33 1.31
C GLN A 125 14.44 -0.28 1.45
N GLY A 126 14.93 0.41 2.47
CA GLY A 126 16.34 0.66 2.75
C GLY A 126 16.91 1.90 2.07
N LEU A 127 16.16 2.54 1.17
CA LEU A 127 16.58 3.74 0.43
C LEU A 127 15.93 5.03 0.95
N THR A 128 14.87 4.93 1.75
CA THR A 128 14.17 6.10 2.28
C THR A 128 14.91 6.63 3.50
N SER A 129 15.06 5.80 4.55
CA SER A 129 15.79 6.17 5.77
C SER A 129 17.25 5.73 5.80
N GLY A 130 17.64 4.82 4.90
CA GLY A 130 18.91 4.08 4.97
C GLY A 130 18.84 2.81 5.84
N ASP A 131 17.68 2.50 6.43
CA ASP A 131 17.45 1.34 7.28
C ASP A 131 16.25 0.52 6.78
N PHE A 132 16.46 -0.79 6.60
CA PHE A 132 15.43 -1.69 6.06
C PHE A 132 14.27 -1.92 7.03
N ASP A 133 14.53 -1.86 8.34
CA ASP A 133 13.52 -2.14 9.35
C ASP A 133 12.61 -0.93 9.59
N ALA A 134 13.17 0.27 9.55
CA ALA A 134 12.47 1.55 9.60
C ALA A 134 11.57 1.72 8.36
N ASP A 135 12.08 1.44 7.16
CA ASP A 135 11.31 1.58 5.92
C ASP A 135 10.16 0.56 5.78
N ALA A 136 10.22 -0.55 6.52
CA ALA A 136 9.14 -1.54 6.60
C ALA A 136 8.26 -1.39 7.85
N TRP A 137 8.40 -0.31 8.61
CA TRP A 137 7.72 -0.14 9.90
C TRP A 137 6.20 -0.12 9.75
N SER A 138 5.67 0.62 8.76
CA SER A 138 4.22 0.74 8.48
C SER A 138 3.60 -0.63 8.20
N VAL A 139 4.20 -1.40 7.28
CA VAL A 139 3.80 -2.77 6.94
C VAL A 139 3.78 -3.66 8.19
N ARG A 140 4.85 -3.63 9.00
CA ARG A 140 4.94 -4.44 10.23
C ARG A 140 3.96 -4.00 11.30
N HIS A 141 3.68 -2.70 11.39
CA HIS A 141 2.69 -2.18 12.33
C HIS A 141 1.31 -2.74 12.01
N PHE A 142 0.88 -2.64 10.75
CA PHE A 142 -0.41 -3.16 10.28
C PHE A 142 -0.52 -4.67 10.51
N ALA A 143 0.51 -5.45 10.12
CA ALA A 143 0.51 -6.90 10.33
C ALA A 143 0.41 -7.28 11.82
N ARG A 144 1.09 -6.54 12.71
CA ARG A 144 1.06 -6.79 14.17
C ARG A 144 -0.26 -6.45 14.84
N ARG A 145 -1.12 -5.62 14.22
CA ARG A 145 -2.46 -5.35 14.75
C ARG A 145 -3.31 -6.63 14.79
N GLY A 146 -3.10 -7.53 13.83
CA GLY A 146 -3.75 -8.84 13.81
C GLY A 146 -5.22 -8.84 13.38
N THR A 147 -5.77 -7.67 13.07
CA THR A 147 -7.19 -7.39 12.79
C THR A 147 -7.49 -7.19 11.32
N LEU A 148 -6.46 -6.90 10.51
CA LEU A 148 -6.57 -6.59 9.09
C LEU A 148 -5.99 -7.70 8.24
N GLU A 149 -6.69 -8.02 7.15
CA GLU A 149 -6.07 -8.63 5.98
C GLU A 149 -5.32 -7.55 5.19
N MET A 150 -4.17 -7.91 4.62
CA MET A 150 -3.35 -6.96 3.87
C MET A 150 -2.51 -7.64 2.81
N ALA A 151 -2.10 -6.87 1.80
CA ALA A 151 -1.13 -7.30 0.80
C ALA A 151 0.07 -6.35 0.74
N VAL A 152 1.21 -6.89 0.30
CA VAL A 152 2.45 -6.15 0.09
C VAL A 152 3.02 -6.53 -1.28
N ALA A 153 3.08 -5.56 -2.19
CA ALA A 153 3.84 -5.64 -3.42
C ALA A 153 5.25 -5.10 -3.17
N GLN A 154 6.24 -6.00 -3.14
CA GLN A 154 7.63 -5.63 -2.90
C GLN A 154 8.43 -5.69 -4.21
N SER A 155 9.31 -4.70 -4.40
CA SER A 155 10.20 -4.63 -5.56
C SER A 155 11.66 -4.63 -5.13
N PHE A 156 12.48 -5.42 -5.82
CA PHE A 156 13.94 -5.44 -5.61
C PHE A 156 14.70 -4.64 -6.68
N SER A 157 13.97 -3.96 -7.57
CA SER A 157 14.59 -3.22 -8.67
C SER A 157 15.51 -2.09 -8.19
N LYS A 158 15.17 -1.40 -7.09
CA LYS A 158 15.90 -0.22 -6.63
C LYS A 158 16.92 -0.58 -5.54
N ASN A 159 16.46 -1.18 -4.45
CA ASN A 159 17.32 -1.48 -3.30
C ASN A 159 18.42 -2.53 -3.59
N MET A 160 18.21 -3.44 -4.55
CA MET A 160 19.23 -4.40 -5.00
C MET A 160 19.80 -4.08 -6.39
N GLY A 161 19.36 -3.00 -7.05
CA GLY A 161 19.78 -2.66 -8.41
C GLY A 161 19.32 -3.64 -9.50
N LEU A 162 18.35 -4.52 -9.21
CA LEU A 162 17.85 -5.56 -10.12
C LEU A 162 16.72 -5.04 -11.02
N TYR A 163 16.94 -3.89 -11.67
CA TYR A 163 15.91 -3.21 -12.47
C TYR A 163 15.32 -4.10 -13.56
N SER A 164 16.19 -4.64 -14.42
CA SER A 164 15.80 -5.40 -15.61
C SER A 164 15.56 -6.89 -15.34
N GLU A 165 16.02 -7.40 -14.20
CA GLU A 165 15.81 -8.81 -13.79
C GLU A 165 14.39 -9.10 -13.30
N ARG A 166 13.59 -8.04 -13.11
CA ARG A 166 12.16 -8.13 -12.75
C ARG A 166 11.93 -8.98 -11.49
N VAL A 167 12.72 -8.75 -10.45
CA VAL A 167 12.60 -9.46 -9.17
C VAL A 167 11.66 -8.70 -8.24
N GLY A 168 10.60 -9.37 -7.79
CA GLY A 168 9.62 -8.85 -6.84
C GLY A 168 8.85 -9.99 -6.15
N THR A 169 8.05 -9.61 -5.16
CA THR A 169 7.16 -10.55 -4.45
C THR A 169 5.80 -9.91 -4.19
N LEU A 170 4.76 -10.72 -4.24
CA LEU A 170 3.46 -10.42 -3.63
C LEU A 170 3.35 -11.24 -2.35
N SER A 171 3.10 -10.57 -1.23
CA SER A 171 2.82 -11.22 0.06
C SER A 171 1.43 -10.83 0.53
N ILE A 172 0.65 -11.78 1.03
CA ILE A 172 -0.72 -11.57 1.51
C ILE A 172 -0.83 -12.16 2.92
N VAL A 173 -1.34 -11.35 3.84
CA VAL A 173 -1.72 -11.76 5.19
C VAL A 173 -3.24 -11.95 5.22
N CYS A 174 -3.67 -13.15 5.55
CA CYS A 174 -5.08 -13.52 5.69
C CYS A 174 -5.37 -13.91 7.14
N SER A 175 -6.58 -13.62 7.60
CA SER A 175 -7.12 -14.26 8.80
C SER A 175 -7.38 -15.75 8.54
N ASP A 176 -7.16 -16.59 9.56
CA ASP A 176 -7.47 -18.03 9.50
C ASP A 176 -8.98 -18.32 9.42
#